data_AF-A0A0C2A5A7-F1
#
_entry.id   AF-A0A0C2A5A7-F1
#
_cell.length_a   1.000
_cell.length_b   1.000
_cell.length_c   1.000
_cell.angle_alpha   90.00
_cell.angle_beta   90.00
_cell.angle_gamma   90.00
#
_symmetry.space_group_name_H-M   'P 1'
#
loop_
_entity.id
_entity.type
_entity.pdbx_description
1 polymer ?
#
loop_
_entity_poly.entity_id
_entity_poly.type
_entity_poly.pdbx_seq_one_letter_code
_entity_poly.pdbx_strand_id
1 'polypeptide(L)'
;MTPTTNRILILSSFGLLVGASMSALQGCDPDGGSGIPGCDISCPAEGVLEGNASITGIAQVDAFFGAVVDVSAAAKGISGSLRGELDAIALSVDLQPGATGADIAAAIQTKLDDAVGPGGLSISFTPPKCEASVDVAVSAAAECDVEVDPGSATVSCEGSCEVEGGVMASCDANAELSCTGTAPEFDCQGSCEGSCELEIAASCEGTCRGTCNGTCSVTNAQGDCAGECEGTCQGTCELSAGGQCEGMCTGSCTYKPASGTCEANASAKCEAMAGASIECDARCEGEVTPPSVSAECQATVDAKANASVECKPPALEVTWQWSPALEVDFVAQAEFKAWIQGFKTHTAVMLAGKTKADILIESLGLLGGAGADAVVAATDIVGSADIVGTFKLTSCGIPQVPDAVSIANDAAAGLQAQASASLEVFSAAGISL
;
A
#
# COMPACT_ATOMS: atom_id res chain seq x y z
N MET A 1 -7.87 48.21 -59.59
CA MET A 1 -8.58 46.93 -59.75
C MET A 1 -8.94 46.43 -58.36
N THR A 2 -10.07 46.89 -57.86
CA THR A 2 -10.92 46.23 -56.86
C THR A 2 -11.94 45.38 -57.62
N PRO A 3 -12.39 44.26 -57.05
CA PRO A 3 -13.81 44.14 -56.67
C PRO A 3 -13.96 43.56 -55.24
N THR A 4 -14.68 44.21 -54.32
CA THR A 4 -16.13 44.13 -54.02
C THR A 4 -16.58 42.79 -53.43
N THR A 5 -16.94 42.74 -52.14
CA THR A 5 -18.26 43.04 -51.54
C THR A 5 -19.18 41.82 -51.52
N ASN A 6 -19.56 41.36 -50.32
CA ASN A 6 -20.99 41.26 -50.03
C ASN A 6 -21.32 41.30 -48.53
N ARG A 7 -22.00 42.39 -48.16
CA ARG A 7 -22.82 42.54 -46.95
C ARG A 7 -24.13 41.78 -47.17
N ILE A 8 -24.68 41.15 -46.13
CA ILE A 8 -26.13 40.97 -46.02
C ILE A 8 -26.54 41.39 -44.62
N LEU A 9 -27.38 42.41 -44.59
CA LEU A 9 -28.04 43.03 -43.45
C LEU A 9 -29.50 43.23 -43.92
N ILE A 10 -30.44 42.43 -43.43
CA ILE A 10 -31.90 42.62 -43.55
C ILE A 10 -32.49 42.09 -42.23
N LEU A 11 -32.81 42.93 -41.26
CA LEU A 11 -34.08 43.64 -41.02
C LEU A 11 -35.26 42.74 -40.60
N SER A 12 -35.72 43.07 -39.40
CA SER A 12 -36.85 42.58 -38.62
C SER A 12 -38.19 42.50 -39.35
N SER A 13 -39.03 41.51 -39.01
CA SER A 13 -40.42 41.74 -38.57
C SER A 13 -41.14 40.44 -38.17
N PHE A 14 -41.70 40.46 -36.95
CA PHE A 14 -43.01 39.95 -36.53
C PHE A 14 -43.55 38.61 -37.07
N GLY A 15 -43.82 37.69 -36.13
CA GLY A 15 -45.19 37.21 -35.93
C GLY A 15 -45.44 35.69 -35.97
N LEU A 16 -45.92 35.19 -34.81
CA LEU A 16 -46.84 34.07 -34.59
C LEU A 16 -46.37 32.61 -34.72
N LEU A 17 -46.26 31.97 -33.54
CA LEU A 17 -47.03 30.81 -33.08
C LEU A 17 -47.70 29.95 -34.18
N VAL A 18 -47.33 28.67 -34.22
CA VAL A 18 -48.21 27.47 -34.13
C VAL A 18 -47.42 26.22 -34.54
N GLY A 19 -47.32 25.27 -33.61
CA GLY A 19 -47.55 23.84 -33.87
C GLY A 19 -46.49 23.01 -34.62
N ALA A 20 -46.18 21.86 -34.00
CA ALA A 20 -45.39 20.71 -34.50
C ALA A 20 -43.86 20.92 -34.46
N SER A 21 -43.05 20.06 -33.84
CA SER A 21 -43.24 18.65 -33.48
C SER A 21 -42.34 18.29 -32.28
N MET A 22 -42.97 18.13 -31.11
CA MET A 22 -42.43 17.25 -30.07
C MET A 22 -42.61 15.82 -30.54
N SER A 23 -41.54 15.21 -31.04
CA SER A 23 -41.50 13.77 -31.31
C SER A 23 -40.05 13.30 -31.36
N ALA A 24 -39.42 13.32 -30.17
CA ALA A 24 -38.34 12.42 -29.78
C ALA A 24 -38.33 12.14 -28.25
N LEU A 25 -39.41 12.49 -27.53
CA LEU A 25 -39.71 12.00 -26.18
C LEU A 25 -40.66 10.80 -26.32
N GLN A 26 -40.09 9.64 -26.61
CA GLN A 26 -40.65 8.35 -26.24
C GLN A 26 -39.75 7.84 -25.11
N GLY A 27 -40.15 7.61 -23.88
CA GLY A 27 -41.43 7.83 -23.21
C GLY A 27 -41.22 7.71 -21.70
N CYS A 28 -41.88 8.57 -20.93
CA CYS A 28 -42.16 8.36 -19.52
C CYS A 28 -43.56 8.92 -19.30
N ASP A 29 -44.58 8.05 -19.26
CA ASP A 29 -45.99 8.44 -19.16
C ASP A 29 -46.43 8.41 -17.67
N PRO A 30 -46.96 9.50 -17.10
CA PRO A 30 -47.17 9.64 -15.66
C PRO A 30 -48.48 9.04 -15.08
N ASP A 31 -49.32 8.34 -15.87
CA ASP A 31 -50.65 7.90 -15.42
C ASP A 31 -50.78 6.39 -15.07
N GLY A 32 -49.68 5.68 -14.77
CA GLY A 32 -49.71 4.29 -14.32
C GLY A 32 -48.94 4.09 -13.01
N GLY A 33 -49.63 3.75 -11.93
CA GLY A 33 -49.00 3.43 -10.64
C GLY A 33 -47.91 2.36 -10.78
N SER A 34 -46.71 2.70 -10.31
CA SER A 34 -45.54 1.82 -10.11
C SER A 34 -44.97 1.14 -11.36
N GLY A 35 -43.98 1.81 -11.98
CA GLY A 35 -43.00 1.18 -12.86
C GLY A 35 -43.25 1.39 -14.35
N ILE A 36 -42.49 2.31 -14.95
CA ILE A 36 -42.44 2.49 -16.41
C ILE A 36 -41.58 1.34 -16.98
N PRO A 37 -42.10 0.49 -17.90
CA PRO A 37 -41.28 -0.54 -18.53
C PRO A 37 -40.21 0.12 -19.40
N GLY A 38 -38.95 -0.01 -18.99
CA GLY A 38 -37.78 0.55 -19.70
C GLY A 38 -37.13 1.76 -19.03
N CYS A 39 -37.74 2.32 -17.98
CA CYS A 39 -37.12 3.34 -17.13
C CYS A 39 -37.31 2.93 -15.67
N ASP A 40 -36.38 2.14 -15.15
CA ASP A 40 -36.34 1.85 -13.72
C ASP A 40 -35.88 3.10 -12.98
N ILE A 41 -36.84 3.88 -12.48
CA ILE A 41 -36.63 5.12 -11.72
C ILE A 41 -36.67 4.84 -10.20
N SER A 42 -36.73 3.57 -9.80
CA SER A 42 -36.73 3.22 -8.39
C SER A 42 -35.35 3.44 -7.76
N CYS A 43 -35.34 4.03 -6.57
CA CYS A 43 -34.16 4.02 -5.72
C CYS A 43 -34.04 2.65 -5.04
N PRO A 44 -32.83 2.12 -4.85
CA PRO A 44 -32.61 0.95 -4.01
C PRO A 44 -33.20 1.15 -2.60
N ALA A 45 -33.67 0.05 -2.00
CA ALA A 45 -34.18 0.07 -0.63
C ALA A 45 -33.07 0.14 0.42
N GLU A 46 -31.87 -0.33 0.06
CA GLU A 46 -30.66 -0.31 0.88
C GLU A 46 -29.76 0.83 0.42
N GLY A 47 -29.29 1.64 1.36
CA GLY A 47 -28.41 2.78 1.15
C GLY A 47 -26.95 2.46 1.48
N VAL A 48 -26.15 3.52 1.55
CA VAL A 48 -24.70 3.41 1.79
C VAL A 48 -24.40 2.91 3.21
N LEU A 49 -25.31 3.18 4.17
CA LEU A 49 -25.22 2.66 5.55
C LEU A 49 -25.35 1.13 5.60
N GLU A 50 -26.15 0.54 4.71
CA GLU A 50 -26.30 -0.90 4.56
C GLU A 50 -25.20 -1.55 3.71
N GLY A 51 -24.23 -0.76 3.22
CA GLY A 51 -23.15 -1.22 2.35
C GLY A 51 -23.50 -1.29 0.87
N ASN A 52 -24.63 -0.70 0.45
CA ASN A 52 -24.96 -0.60 -0.96
C ASN A 52 -24.19 0.57 -1.61
N ALA A 53 -23.42 0.25 -2.64
CA ALA A 53 -22.67 1.22 -3.45
C ALA A 53 -23.42 1.63 -4.74
N SER A 54 -24.33 0.79 -5.22
CA SER A 54 -25.09 1.04 -6.46
C SER A 54 -26.39 1.77 -6.14
N ILE A 55 -26.29 3.08 -5.91
CA ILE A 55 -27.40 3.93 -5.45
C ILE A 55 -28.17 4.54 -6.61
N THR A 56 -27.45 5.01 -7.62
CA THR A 56 -27.97 5.86 -8.70
C THR A 56 -27.95 5.17 -10.05
N GLY A 57 -27.13 4.14 -10.24
CA GLY A 57 -26.84 3.54 -11.55
C GLY A 57 -25.96 4.42 -12.45
N ILE A 58 -25.47 5.55 -11.95
CA ILE A 58 -24.49 6.42 -12.62
C ILE A 58 -23.11 5.97 -12.17
N ALA A 59 -22.29 5.51 -13.11
CA ALA A 59 -20.98 4.90 -12.83
C ALA A 59 -20.12 5.74 -11.86
N GLN A 60 -19.98 7.05 -12.12
CA GLN A 60 -19.16 7.96 -11.30
C GLN A 60 -19.65 8.09 -9.86
N VAL A 61 -20.97 8.21 -9.68
CA VAL A 61 -21.60 8.43 -8.37
C VAL A 61 -21.60 7.14 -7.56
N ASP A 62 -21.89 6.02 -8.21
CA ASP A 62 -21.86 4.70 -7.59
C ASP A 62 -20.41 4.26 -7.29
N ALA A 63 -19.44 4.65 -8.13
CA ALA A 63 -18.00 4.45 -7.86
C ALA A 63 -17.55 5.22 -6.63
N PHE A 64 -18.02 6.46 -6.44
CA PHE A 64 -17.77 7.22 -5.21
C PHE A 64 -18.32 6.50 -3.98
N PHE A 65 -19.60 6.10 -3.99
CA PHE A 65 -20.19 5.37 -2.86
C PHE A 65 -19.50 4.02 -2.61
N GLY A 66 -19.09 3.33 -3.68
CA GLY A 66 -18.28 2.12 -3.61
C GLY A 66 -16.94 2.37 -2.93
N ALA A 67 -16.20 3.40 -3.33
CA ALA A 67 -14.95 3.77 -2.68
C ALA A 67 -15.15 4.13 -1.20
N VAL A 68 -16.20 4.88 -0.85
CA VAL A 68 -16.51 5.17 0.57
C VAL A 68 -16.72 3.88 1.35
N VAL A 69 -17.52 2.93 0.83
CA VAL A 69 -17.79 1.65 1.51
C VAL A 69 -16.51 0.81 1.61
N ASP A 70 -15.76 0.65 0.52
CA ASP A 70 -14.54 -0.18 0.45
C ASP A 70 -13.44 0.37 1.37
N VAL A 71 -13.16 1.67 1.28
CA VAL A 71 -12.10 2.33 2.07
C VAL A 71 -12.48 2.35 3.54
N SER A 72 -13.76 2.57 3.86
CA SER A 72 -14.23 2.52 5.26
C SER A 72 -14.21 1.10 5.83
N ALA A 73 -14.48 0.08 5.01
CA ALA A 73 -14.32 -1.32 5.41
C ALA A 73 -12.85 -1.67 5.65
N ALA A 74 -11.95 -1.24 4.76
CA ALA A 74 -10.51 -1.39 4.93
C ALA A 74 -10.01 -0.70 6.21
N ALA A 75 -10.43 0.54 6.47
CA ALA A 75 -10.09 1.29 7.67
C ALA A 75 -10.60 0.61 8.95
N LYS A 76 -11.84 0.08 8.95
CA LYS A 76 -12.38 -0.72 10.06
C LYS A 76 -11.59 -2.01 10.26
N GLY A 77 -11.15 -2.67 9.18
CA GLY A 77 -10.29 -3.85 9.23
C GLY A 77 -8.95 -3.57 9.92
N ILE A 78 -8.27 -2.48 9.53
CA ILE A 78 -7.01 -2.06 10.17
C ILE A 78 -7.24 -1.65 11.62
N SER A 79 -8.29 -0.88 11.89
CA SER A 79 -8.66 -0.49 13.27
C SER A 79 -8.84 -1.73 14.15
N GLY A 80 -9.55 -2.75 13.65
CA GLY A 80 -9.68 -4.04 14.32
C GLY A 80 -8.36 -4.77 14.52
N SER A 81 -7.48 -4.76 13.51
CA SER A 81 -6.14 -5.36 13.60
C SER A 81 -5.27 -4.67 14.65
N LEU A 82 -5.15 -3.34 14.59
CA LEU A 82 -4.41 -2.54 15.58
C LEU A 82 -4.95 -2.77 16.99
N ARG A 83 -6.27 -2.82 17.12
CA ARG A 83 -6.92 -3.10 18.40
C ARG A 83 -6.59 -4.50 18.92
N GLY A 84 -6.57 -5.50 18.05
CA GLY A 84 -6.17 -6.87 18.38
C GLY A 84 -4.72 -6.97 18.84
N GLU A 85 -3.81 -6.26 18.18
CA GLU A 85 -2.40 -6.18 18.61
C GLU A 85 -2.25 -5.48 19.95
N LEU A 86 -2.96 -4.37 20.18
CA LEU A 86 -3.01 -3.68 21.48
C LEU A 86 -3.52 -4.61 22.59
N ASP A 87 -4.55 -5.42 22.32
CA ASP A 87 -5.05 -6.40 23.28
C ASP A 87 -4.05 -7.53 23.56
N ALA A 88 -3.32 -7.99 22.55
CA ALA A 88 -2.26 -8.98 22.73
C ALA A 88 -1.12 -8.43 23.61
N ILE A 89 -0.72 -7.18 23.38
CA ILE A 89 0.27 -6.49 24.21
C ILE A 89 -0.27 -6.29 25.63
N ALA A 90 -1.53 -5.86 25.78
CA ALA A 90 -2.17 -5.68 27.09
C ALA A 90 -2.12 -6.99 27.91
N LEU A 91 -2.47 -8.12 27.30
CA LEU A 91 -2.39 -9.43 27.95
C LEU A 91 -0.94 -9.79 28.35
N SER A 92 0.05 -9.39 27.55
CA SER A 92 1.48 -9.65 27.85
C SER A 92 2.01 -8.87 29.07
N VAL A 93 1.29 -7.83 29.49
CA VAL A 93 1.58 -6.98 30.66
C VAL A 93 0.49 -7.11 31.74
N ASP A 94 -0.25 -8.24 31.74
CA ASP A 94 -1.26 -8.59 32.74
C ASP A 94 -2.47 -7.63 32.82
N LEU A 95 -2.77 -6.93 31.73
CA LEU A 95 -3.97 -6.13 31.57
C LEU A 95 -5.07 -6.90 30.83
N GLN A 96 -6.33 -6.48 31.07
CA GLN A 96 -7.47 -7.06 30.35
C GLN A 96 -7.58 -6.49 28.93
N PRO A 97 -8.11 -7.29 27.97
CA PRO A 97 -8.48 -6.77 26.67
C PRO A 97 -9.48 -5.62 26.85
N GLY A 98 -9.24 -4.49 26.20
CA GLY A 98 -10.02 -3.25 26.43
C GLY A 98 -9.22 -2.12 27.04
N ALA A 99 -8.00 -2.39 27.52
CA ALA A 99 -7.15 -1.39 28.16
C ALA A 99 -6.85 -0.22 27.21
N THR A 100 -6.74 0.98 27.78
CA THR A 100 -6.39 2.17 27.00
C THR A 100 -4.91 2.15 26.63
N GLY A 101 -4.53 2.86 25.55
CA GLY A 101 -3.12 3.02 25.16
C GLY A 101 -2.25 3.49 26.32
N ALA A 102 -2.75 4.44 27.11
CA ALA A 102 -2.09 4.96 28.30
C ALA A 102 -1.88 3.92 29.41
N ASP A 103 -2.87 3.06 29.66
CA ASP A 103 -2.74 1.98 30.65
C ASP A 103 -1.70 0.94 30.20
N ILE A 104 -1.75 0.57 28.91
CA ILE A 104 -0.78 -0.36 28.31
C ILE A 104 0.63 0.24 28.35
N ALA A 105 0.77 1.51 27.97
CA ALA A 105 2.02 2.26 28.01
C ALA A 105 2.62 2.30 29.42
N ALA A 106 1.80 2.60 30.44
CA ALA A 106 2.26 2.62 31.83
C ALA A 106 2.70 1.24 32.34
N ALA A 107 1.97 0.18 31.97
CA ALA A 107 2.32 -1.19 32.33
C ALA A 107 3.62 -1.66 31.65
N ILE A 108 3.82 -1.30 30.37
CA ILE A 108 5.08 -1.54 29.66
C ILE A 108 6.23 -0.81 30.33
N GLN A 109 6.09 0.49 30.62
CA GLN A 109 7.14 1.26 31.29
C GLN A 109 7.53 0.64 32.63
N THR A 110 6.54 0.23 33.43
CA THR A 110 6.80 -0.45 34.71
C THR A 110 7.60 -1.74 34.50
N LYS A 111 7.18 -2.58 33.55
CA LYS A 111 7.86 -3.85 33.23
C LYS A 111 9.29 -3.63 32.71
N LEU A 112 9.51 -2.58 31.93
CA LEU A 112 10.83 -2.21 31.41
C LEU A 112 11.74 -1.66 32.52
N ASP A 113 11.23 -0.75 33.36
CA ASP A 113 11.99 -0.17 34.47
C ASP A 113 12.45 -1.25 35.46
N ASP A 114 11.60 -2.25 35.74
CA ASP A 114 11.96 -3.38 36.60
C ASP A 114 13.05 -4.26 35.95
N ALA A 115 12.96 -4.50 34.64
CA ALA A 115 13.83 -5.43 33.91
C ALA A 115 15.21 -4.86 33.57
N VAL A 116 15.25 -3.63 33.05
CA VAL A 116 16.44 -3.02 32.43
C VAL A 116 16.82 -1.67 33.05
N GLY A 117 15.98 -1.11 33.91
CA GLY A 117 16.17 0.22 34.48
C GLY A 117 15.94 1.36 33.48
N PRO A 118 15.91 2.62 33.97
CA PRO A 118 15.61 3.78 33.14
C PRO A 118 16.67 3.99 32.06
N GLY A 119 16.26 3.91 30.79
CA GLY A 119 17.14 4.10 29.63
C GLY A 119 17.98 2.88 29.26
N GLY A 120 17.72 1.71 29.87
CA GLY A 120 18.44 0.46 29.58
C GLY A 120 17.99 -0.24 28.30
N LEU A 121 16.91 0.19 27.65
CA LEU A 121 16.38 -0.37 26.40
C LEU A 121 16.58 0.63 25.25
N SER A 122 17.13 0.15 24.13
CA SER A 122 17.22 0.90 22.88
C SER A 122 16.62 0.08 21.76
N ILE A 123 15.57 0.60 21.14
CA ILE A 123 14.89 0.02 19.98
C ILE A 123 15.20 0.89 18.76
N SER A 124 15.95 0.35 17.80
CA SER A 124 16.08 0.93 16.46
C SER A 124 15.07 0.27 15.53
N PHE A 125 14.46 1.07 14.66
CA PHE A 125 13.53 0.56 13.65
C PHE A 125 13.94 1.05 12.26
N THR A 126 13.73 0.19 11.27
CA THR A 126 13.74 0.59 9.86
C THR A 126 12.29 0.88 9.45
N PRO A 127 12.00 1.98 8.74
CA PRO A 127 10.62 2.30 8.36
C PRO A 127 9.97 1.17 7.54
N PRO A 128 8.66 0.92 7.72
CA PRO A 128 7.93 -0.05 6.92
C PRO A 128 7.88 0.40 5.46
N LYS A 129 7.92 -0.57 4.54
CA LYS A 129 7.74 -0.35 3.11
C LYS A 129 6.33 -0.77 2.73
N CYS A 130 5.63 0.10 2.03
CA CYS A 130 4.26 -0.13 1.60
C CYS A 130 4.20 -0.21 0.08
N GLU A 131 3.55 -1.25 -0.41
CA GLU A 131 3.35 -1.54 -1.83
C GLU A 131 1.89 -1.30 -2.19
N ALA A 132 1.62 -0.50 -3.21
CA ALA A 132 0.28 -0.34 -3.76
C ALA A 132 0.06 -1.26 -4.97
N SER A 133 -1.17 -1.77 -5.11
CA SER A 133 -1.58 -2.54 -6.28
C SER A 133 -1.99 -1.60 -7.42
N VAL A 134 -1.24 -1.65 -8.52
CA VAL A 134 -1.53 -0.88 -9.74
C VAL A 134 -2.85 -1.32 -10.36
N ASP A 135 -3.14 -2.62 -10.37
CA ASP A 135 -4.39 -3.19 -10.90
C ASP A 135 -5.64 -2.60 -10.24
N VAL A 136 -5.58 -2.31 -8.93
CA VAL A 136 -6.70 -1.70 -8.21
C VAL A 136 -6.90 -0.26 -8.63
N ALA A 137 -5.83 0.51 -8.82
CA ALA A 137 -5.92 1.89 -9.32
C ALA A 137 -6.49 1.92 -10.75
N VAL A 138 -6.05 1.02 -11.64
CA VAL A 138 -6.55 0.91 -13.01
C VAL A 138 -8.01 0.48 -13.04
N SER A 139 -8.38 -0.50 -12.21
CA SER A 139 -9.78 -0.96 -12.11
C SER A 139 -10.69 0.15 -11.60
N ALA A 140 -10.26 0.89 -10.58
CA ALA A 140 -11.00 2.03 -10.04
C ALA A 140 -11.14 3.15 -11.09
N ALA A 141 -10.11 3.39 -11.90
CA ALA A 141 -10.15 4.38 -12.97
C ALA A 141 -11.15 3.98 -14.06
N ALA A 142 -11.14 2.70 -14.48
CA ALA A 142 -12.08 2.18 -15.47
C ALA A 142 -13.54 2.14 -14.96
N GLU A 143 -13.76 1.93 -13.67
CA GLU A 143 -15.09 2.01 -13.05
C GLU A 143 -15.65 3.44 -13.03
N CYS A 144 -14.78 4.43 -12.90
CA CYS A 144 -15.19 5.81 -12.73
C CYS A 144 -15.24 6.61 -14.05
N ASP A 145 -14.32 6.35 -14.98
CA ASP A 145 -14.22 7.08 -16.23
C ASP A 145 -14.30 6.14 -17.45
N VAL A 146 -15.32 6.36 -18.30
CA VAL A 146 -15.64 5.53 -19.47
C VAL A 146 -14.64 5.75 -20.61
N GLU A 147 -13.86 6.84 -20.57
CA GLU A 147 -12.86 7.17 -21.59
C GLU A 147 -11.47 6.56 -21.32
N VAL A 148 -11.27 5.89 -20.19
CA VAL A 148 -10.01 5.23 -19.86
C VAL A 148 -9.99 3.82 -20.44
N ASP A 149 -9.12 3.58 -21.43
CA ASP A 149 -8.85 2.23 -21.92
C ASP A 149 -7.96 1.52 -20.87
N PRO A 150 -8.43 0.39 -20.27
CA PRO A 150 -7.73 -0.29 -19.19
C PRO A 150 -6.35 -0.84 -19.58
N GLY A 151 -6.01 -0.86 -20.89
CA GLY A 151 -4.68 -1.19 -21.39
C GLY A 151 -3.75 0.02 -21.60
N SER A 152 -4.16 1.23 -21.24
CA SER A 152 -3.39 2.49 -21.40
C SER A 152 -3.20 3.29 -20.11
N ALA A 153 -3.81 2.84 -19.02
CA ALA A 153 -3.70 3.47 -17.71
C ALA A 153 -2.37 3.07 -17.05
N THR A 154 -1.31 3.79 -17.36
CA THR A 154 -0.02 3.63 -16.68
C THR A 154 -0.01 4.42 -15.39
N VAL A 155 0.47 3.77 -14.33
CA VAL A 155 0.63 4.37 -13.01
C VAL A 155 2.08 4.83 -12.86
N SER A 156 2.27 6.08 -12.43
CA SER A 156 3.60 6.64 -12.19
C SER A 156 4.04 6.37 -10.76
N CYS A 157 5.17 5.70 -10.61
CA CYS A 157 5.80 5.39 -9.32
C CYS A 157 7.02 6.27 -9.09
N GLU A 158 6.99 7.11 -8.05
CA GLU A 158 8.15 7.92 -7.65
C GLU A 158 9.16 7.16 -6.77
N GLY A 159 8.89 5.89 -6.47
CA GLY A 159 9.73 5.04 -5.60
C GLY A 159 10.37 3.87 -6.33
N SER A 160 10.12 2.64 -5.86
CA SER A 160 10.62 1.44 -6.52
C SER A 160 9.51 0.54 -7.06
N CYS A 161 9.73 0.01 -8.26
CA CYS A 161 8.83 -0.94 -8.92
C CYS A 161 9.43 -2.34 -8.83
N GLU A 162 8.67 -3.31 -8.34
CA GLU A 162 9.09 -4.72 -8.30
C GLU A 162 8.20 -5.57 -9.20
N VAL A 163 8.83 -6.36 -10.08
CA VAL A 163 8.16 -7.26 -11.02
C VAL A 163 8.66 -8.68 -10.79
N GLU A 164 7.75 -9.57 -10.40
CA GLU A 164 8.02 -11.00 -10.29
C GLU A 164 7.69 -11.71 -11.62
N GLY A 165 8.58 -12.62 -12.06
CA GLY A 165 8.23 -13.59 -13.12
C GLY A 165 8.81 -13.38 -14.51
N GLY A 166 10.02 -12.82 -14.66
CA GLY A 166 10.72 -12.78 -15.96
C GLY A 166 10.03 -11.94 -17.04
N VAL A 167 9.08 -11.10 -16.65
CA VAL A 167 8.49 -10.08 -17.52
C VAL A 167 9.54 -9.01 -17.76
N MET A 168 9.65 -8.54 -19.00
CA MET A 168 10.53 -7.42 -19.38
C MET A 168 10.12 -6.16 -18.60
N ALA A 169 10.71 -5.93 -17.43
CA ALA A 169 10.63 -4.66 -16.74
C ALA A 169 11.30 -3.61 -17.63
N SER A 170 10.49 -2.90 -18.41
CA SER A 170 10.95 -1.77 -19.22
C SER A 170 11.08 -0.57 -18.30
N CYS A 171 12.12 -0.59 -17.47
CA CYS A 171 12.40 0.52 -16.59
C CYS A 171 12.94 1.67 -17.43
N ASP A 172 12.26 2.81 -17.36
CA ASP A 172 12.64 4.02 -18.06
C ASP A 172 14.12 4.39 -17.81
N ALA A 173 14.71 5.12 -18.74
CA ALA A 173 16.14 5.48 -18.74
C ALA A 173 16.62 6.27 -17.49
N ASN A 174 15.72 6.61 -16.58
CA ASN A 174 15.99 7.32 -15.32
C ASN A 174 15.88 6.43 -14.06
N ALA A 175 15.79 5.11 -14.21
CA ALA A 175 15.71 4.15 -13.11
C ALA A 175 16.96 3.25 -13.02
N GLU A 176 17.36 2.88 -11.80
CA GLU A 176 18.39 1.89 -11.55
C GLU A 176 17.77 0.48 -11.45
N LEU A 177 18.14 -0.42 -12.36
CA LEU A 177 17.66 -1.81 -12.39
C LEU A 177 18.57 -2.73 -11.56
N SER A 178 17.97 -3.44 -10.60
CA SER A 178 18.58 -4.50 -9.81
C SER A 178 17.80 -5.80 -10.00
N CYS A 179 18.47 -6.85 -10.46
CA CYS A 179 17.87 -8.16 -10.69
C CYS A 179 18.24 -9.12 -9.56
N THR A 180 17.28 -9.90 -9.05
CA THR A 180 17.54 -10.96 -8.07
C THR A 180 17.08 -12.32 -8.61
N GLY A 181 18.00 -13.28 -8.71
CA GLY A 181 17.74 -14.65 -9.16
C GLY A 181 17.99 -15.68 -8.07
N THR A 182 17.27 -16.81 -8.11
CA THR A 182 17.51 -17.96 -7.23
C THR A 182 18.19 -19.08 -8.01
N ALA A 183 19.35 -19.54 -7.54
CA ALA A 183 20.08 -20.66 -8.13
C ALA A 183 19.36 -22.02 -7.88
N PRO A 184 19.63 -23.12 -8.63
CA PRO A 184 20.80 -23.43 -9.46
C PRO A 184 20.69 -23.08 -10.96
N GLU A 185 19.60 -22.45 -11.42
CA GLU A 185 19.38 -22.16 -12.85
C GLU A 185 20.11 -20.90 -13.36
N PHE A 186 21.03 -20.31 -12.57
CA PHE A 186 21.58 -18.97 -12.82
C PHE A 186 23.10 -18.88 -12.57
N ASP A 187 23.84 -18.37 -13.55
CA ASP A 187 25.27 -18.05 -13.45
C ASP A 187 25.44 -16.64 -12.84
N CYS A 188 25.76 -16.57 -11.56
CA CYS A 188 25.81 -15.32 -10.81
C CYS A 188 27.13 -14.56 -11.02
N GLN A 189 27.08 -13.41 -11.72
CA GLN A 189 28.20 -12.44 -11.78
C GLN A 189 28.05 -11.30 -10.73
N GLY A 190 27.12 -11.45 -9.78
CA GLY A 190 26.75 -10.43 -8.79
C GLY A 190 27.13 -10.78 -7.35
N SER A 191 26.48 -10.11 -6.40
CA SER A 191 26.60 -10.45 -4.98
C SER A 191 25.72 -11.65 -4.66
N CYS A 192 26.31 -12.69 -4.05
CA CYS A 192 25.60 -13.90 -3.64
C CYS A 192 25.35 -13.86 -2.12
N GLU A 193 24.11 -14.16 -1.71
CA GLU A 193 23.73 -14.39 -0.33
C GLU A 193 23.34 -15.87 -0.17
N GLY A 194 24.18 -16.65 0.51
CA GLY A 194 23.99 -18.10 0.69
C GLY A 194 25.30 -18.90 0.72
N SER A 195 25.21 -20.20 0.44
CA SER A 195 26.37 -21.09 0.29
C SER A 195 26.90 -21.04 -1.14
N CYS A 196 28.20 -20.82 -1.28
CA CYS A 196 28.89 -20.99 -2.55
C CYS A 196 29.65 -22.31 -2.55
N GLU A 197 29.36 -23.15 -3.55
CA GLU A 197 30.06 -24.41 -3.76
C GLU A 197 31.28 -24.17 -4.65
N LEU A 198 32.47 -24.36 -4.08
CA LEU A 198 33.75 -24.08 -4.73
C LEU A 198 34.39 -25.39 -5.20
N GLU A 199 34.22 -25.75 -6.48
CA GLU A 199 34.91 -26.89 -7.09
C GLU A 199 36.44 -26.66 -7.22
N ILE A 200 36.84 -25.38 -7.31
CA ILE A 200 38.23 -24.93 -7.44
C ILE A 200 38.54 -23.98 -6.27
N ALA A 201 39.73 -24.08 -5.69
CA ALA A 201 40.13 -23.26 -4.56
C ALA A 201 40.07 -21.76 -4.91
N ALA A 202 39.11 -21.04 -4.32
CA ALA A 202 38.86 -19.62 -4.60
C ALA A 202 38.93 -18.77 -3.32
N SER A 203 39.09 -17.47 -3.50
CA SER A 203 39.00 -16.47 -2.44
C SER A 203 37.57 -16.46 -1.88
N CYS A 204 37.41 -16.56 -0.55
CA CYS A 204 36.11 -16.58 0.12
C CYS A 204 36.14 -15.51 1.22
N GLU A 205 35.23 -14.54 1.16
CA GLU A 205 35.08 -13.47 2.18
C GLU A 205 34.21 -13.91 3.37
N GLY A 206 33.75 -15.16 3.39
CA GLY A 206 32.85 -15.72 4.40
C GLY A 206 33.47 -16.83 5.26
N THR A 207 32.60 -17.62 5.90
CA THR A 207 33.03 -18.78 6.70
C THR A 207 33.34 -19.95 5.75
N CYS A 208 34.62 -20.32 5.68
CA CYS A 208 35.04 -21.48 4.93
C CYS A 208 34.75 -22.76 5.72
N ARG A 209 33.95 -23.67 5.14
CA ARG A 209 33.76 -25.05 5.60
C ARG A 209 34.45 -26.00 4.62
N GLY A 210 35.73 -26.27 4.86
CA GLY A 210 36.52 -27.13 3.98
C GLY A 210 38.03 -26.99 4.14
N THR A 211 38.78 -27.31 3.09
CA THR A 211 40.24 -27.19 3.10
C THR A 211 40.63 -25.74 2.82
N CYS A 212 41.28 -25.10 3.81
CA CYS A 212 41.82 -23.75 3.68
C CYS A 212 43.32 -23.82 3.35
N ASN A 213 43.74 -23.30 2.20
CA ASN A 213 45.15 -23.09 1.88
C ASN A 213 45.64 -21.76 2.47
N GLY A 214 45.69 -21.67 3.80
CA GLY A 214 46.05 -20.46 4.53
C GLY A 214 45.91 -20.61 6.05
N THR A 215 45.84 -19.47 6.75
CA THR A 215 45.51 -19.45 8.19
C THR A 215 43.99 -19.56 8.34
N CYS A 216 43.53 -20.58 9.06
CA CYS A 216 42.12 -20.73 9.41
C CYS A 216 41.89 -20.29 10.86
N SER A 217 40.88 -19.46 11.10
CA SER A 217 40.57 -18.97 12.45
C SER A 217 40.00 -20.06 13.38
N VAL A 218 39.26 -21.03 12.84
CA VAL A 218 38.64 -22.13 13.60
C VAL A 218 38.67 -23.43 12.79
N THR A 219 39.23 -24.49 13.36
CA THR A 219 39.25 -25.84 12.75
C THR A 219 38.28 -26.77 13.47
N ASN A 220 37.56 -27.60 12.72
CA ASN A 220 36.63 -28.58 13.27
C ASN A 220 37.37 -29.84 13.80
N ALA A 221 36.61 -30.78 14.38
CA ALA A 221 37.15 -32.02 14.92
C ALA A 221 37.76 -32.98 13.86
N GLN A 222 37.44 -32.78 12.57
CA GLN A 222 38.00 -33.53 11.45
C GLN A 222 39.27 -32.90 10.86
N GLY A 223 39.63 -31.69 11.30
CA GLY A 223 40.79 -30.94 10.79
C GLY A 223 40.47 -30.02 9.61
N ASP A 224 39.21 -29.89 9.23
CA ASP A 224 38.78 -28.93 8.20
C ASP A 224 38.59 -27.54 8.80
N CYS A 225 38.80 -26.50 7.99
CA CYS A 225 38.49 -25.13 8.35
C CYS A 225 36.98 -24.97 8.51
N ALA A 226 36.55 -24.29 9.57
CA ALA A 226 35.16 -23.96 9.89
C ALA A 226 35.06 -22.49 10.34
N GLY A 227 35.89 -21.62 9.76
CA GLY A 227 36.03 -20.22 10.13
C GLY A 227 36.54 -19.37 8.96
N GLU A 228 36.92 -18.13 9.25
CA GLU A 228 37.58 -17.25 8.29
C GLU A 228 38.92 -17.85 7.83
N CYS A 229 39.11 -17.91 6.52
CA CYS A 229 40.30 -18.43 5.87
C CYS A 229 41.06 -17.28 5.20
N GLU A 230 42.26 -16.95 5.68
CA GLU A 230 43.17 -15.99 5.02
C GLU A 230 43.89 -16.65 3.83
N GLY A 231 43.14 -17.20 2.88
CA GLY A 231 43.67 -17.96 1.75
C GLY A 231 42.58 -18.43 0.80
N THR A 232 42.85 -19.51 0.06
CA THR A 232 41.83 -20.12 -0.80
C THR A 232 41.06 -21.21 -0.05
N CYS A 233 39.74 -21.13 -0.10
CA CYS A 233 38.85 -22.13 0.47
C CYS A 233 38.47 -23.15 -0.62
N GLN A 234 38.57 -24.44 -0.31
CA GLN A 234 38.08 -25.53 -1.15
C GLN A 234 37.03 -26.33 -0.37
N GLY A 235 35.77 -26.27 -0.79
CA GLY A 235 34.62 -26.80 -0.06
C GLY A 235 33.41 -25.89 -0.18
N THR A 236 32.71 -25.67 0.94
CA THR A 236 31.55 -24.76 0.99
C THR A 236 31.95 -23.44 1.65
N CYS A 237 31.70 -22.33 0.98
CA CYS A 237 31.87 -20.98 1.53
C CYS A 237 30.49 -20.45 1.93
N GLU A 238 30.23 -20.28 3.23
CA GLU A 238 29.03 -19.57 3.71
C GLU A 238 29.34 -18.07 3.67
N LEU A 239 28.75 -17.35 2.71
CA LEU A 239 28.98 -15.92 2.52
C LEU A 239 28.11 -15.11 3.49
N SER A 240 28.70 -14.07 4.07
CA SER A 240 27.94 -12.98 4.68
C SER A 240 27.26 -12.16 3.57
N ALA A 241 26.12 -11.53 3.86
CA ALA A 241 25.35 -10.75 2.89
C ALA A 241 26.24 -9.81 2.05
N GLY A 242 26.26 -10.01 0.73
CA GLY A 242 27.01 -9.17 -0.22
C GLY A 242 28.34 -9.72 -0.75
N GLY A 243 28.79 -10.90 -0.31
CA GLY A 243 30.07 -11.47 -0.73
C GLY A 243 30.16 -11.79 -2.24
N GLN A 244 31.33 -11.54 -2.83
CA GLN A 244 31.62 -11.92 -4.22
C GLN A 244 32.02 -13.40 -4.28
N CYS A 245 31.37 -14.18 -5.14
CA CYS A 245 31.78 -15.57 -5.39
C CYS A 245 32.01 -15.84 -6.88
N GLU A 246 33.12 -16.50 -7.20
CA GLU A 246 33.44 -16.98 -8.55
C GLU A 246 32.91 -18.42 -8.81
N GLY A 247 32.14 -19.00 -7.88
CA GLY A 247 31.61 -20.37 -7.95
C GLY A 247 30.08 -20.45 -8.05
N MET A 248 29.52 -21.67 -7.98
CA MET A 248 28.07 -21.88 -8.04
C MET A 248 27.44 -21.43 -6.72
N CYS A 249 26.77 -20.28 -6.75
CA CYS A 249 25.93 -19.79 -5.66
C CYS A 249 24.71 -20.73 -5.54
N THR A 250 24.38 -21.22 -4.34
CA THR A 250 23.17 -22.02 -4.08
C THR A 250 22.10 -21.23 -3.31
N GLY A 251 22.22 -19.90 -3.32
CA GLY A 251 21.34 -18.95 -2.64
C GLY A 251 20.74 -17.90 -3.59
N SER A 252 20.46 -16.71 -3.05
CA SER A 252 19.97 -15.58 -3.85
C SER A 252 21.14 -14.79 -4.43
N CYS A 253 21.07 -14.48 -5.72
CA CYS A 253 22.05 -13.65 -6.42
C CYS A 253 21.43 -12.31 -6.82
N THR A 254 22.02 -11.20 -6.39
CA THR A 254 21.63 -9.85 -6.83
C THR A 254 22.68 -9.26 -7.76
N TYR A 255 22.27 -8.79 -8.94
CA TYR A 255 23.16 -8.24 -9.97
C TYR A 255 22.53 -7.06 -10.72
N LYS A 256 23.36 -6.19 -11.28
CA LYS A 256 22.94 -5.04 -12.11
C LYS A 256 23.31 -5.30 -13.57
N PRO A 257 22.35 -5.63 -14.46
CA PRO A 257 22.67 -5.93 -15.86
C PRO A 257 23.02 -4.67 -16.65
N ALA A 258 24.02 -4.77 -17.52
CA ALA A 258 24.38 -3.67 -18.43
C ALA A 258 23.33 -3.42 -19.52
N SER A 259 22.41 -4.36 -19.75
CA SER A 259 21.42 -4.37 -20.85
C SER A 259 20.03 -3.89 -20.45
N GLY A 260 19.83 -3.35 -19.24
CA GLY A 260 18.53 -2.84 -18.80
C GLY A 260 17.42 -3.89 -18.75
N THR A 261 17.77 -5.18 -18.69
CA THR A 261 16.83 -6.31 -18.71
C THR A 261 17.34 -7.40 -17.76
N CYS A 262 16.43 -7.98 -16.97
CA CYS A 262 16.73 -9.17 -16.15
C CYS A 262 16.56 -10.45 -16.96
N GLU A 263 17.31 -11.49 -16.63
CA GLU A 263 17.18 -12.79 -17.27
C GLU A 263 15.89 -13.49 -16.85
N ALA A 264 15.39 -14.42 -17.68
CA ALA A 264 14.17 -15.17 -17.39
C ALA A 264 14.30 -15.87 -16.03
N ASN A 265 13.29 -15.70 -15.17
CA ASN A 265 13.20 -16.17 -13.77
C ASN A 265 13.89 -15.32 -12.69
N ALA A 266 14.46 -14.15 -13.01
CA ALA A 266 14.87 -13.18 -11.99
C ALA A 266 13.73 -12.19 -11.66
N SER A 267 13.63 -11.77 -10.40
CA SER A 267 12.83 -10.61 -10.02
C SER A 267 13.57 -9.33 -10.40
N ALA A 268 12.85 -8.38 -10.96
CA ALA A 268 13.39 -7.08 -11.36
C ALA A 268 12.92 -6.02 -10.38
N LYS A 269 13.86 -5.31 -9.76
CA LYS A 269 13.60 -4.13 -8.94
C LYS A 269 14.15 -2.89 -9.63
N CYS A 270 13.29 -1.92 -9.86
CA CYS A 270 13.67 -0.64 -10.47
C CYS A 270 13.49 0.48 -9.47
N GLU A 271 14.56 1.17 -9.13
CA GLU A 271 14.54 2.31 -8.22
C GLU A 271 14.62 3.61 -9.02
N ALA A 272 13.64 4.49 -8.86
CA ALA A 272 13.64 5.79 -9.52
C ALA A 272 14.77 6.67 -8.97
N MET A 273 15.52 7.33 -9.86
CA MET A 273 16.44 8.39 -9.42
C MET A 273 15.63 9.61 -8.96
N ALA A 274 16.15 10.35 -7.97
CA ALA A 274 15.44 11.47 -7.35
C ALA A 274 14.79 12.42 -8.39
N GLY A 275 13.45 12.47 -8.41
CA GLY A 275 12.66 13.30 -9.32
C GLY A 275 12.28 12.64 -10.66
N ALA A 276 12.52 11.34 -10.82
CA ALA A 276 11.99 10.53 -11.91
C ALA A 276 10.81 9.69 -11.42
N SER A 277 9.85 9.46 -12.30
CA SER A 277 8.78 8.48 -12.08
C SER A 277 8.95 7.32 -13.06
N ILE A 278 8.52 6.13 -12.65
CA ILE A 278 8.61 4.89 -13.45
C ILE A 278 7.19 4.43 -13.73
N GLU A 279 6.89 4.12 -15.00
CA GLU A 279 5.65 3.42 -15.36
C GLU A 279 5.74 1.96 -14.86
N CYS A 280 4.85 1.58 -13.95
CA CYS A 280 4.86 0.26 -13.33
C CYS A 280 3.52 -0.44 -13.55
N ASP A 281 3.56 -1.68 -14.04
CA ASP A 281 2.36 -2.50 -14.28
C ASP A 281 2.02 -3.45 -13.11
N ALA A 282 2.84 -3.50 -12.06
CA ALA A 282 2.73 -4.53 -11.01
C ALA A 282 2.60 -3.94 -9.60
N ARG A 283 3.73 -3.61 -8.95
CA ARG A 283 3.76 -3.17 -7.55
C ARG A 283 4.63 -1.95 -7.37
N CYS A 284 4.10 -0.97 -6.66
CA CYS A 284 4.74 0.31 -6.42
C CYS A 284 5.11 0.47 -4.94
N GLU A 285 6.39 0.42 -4.59
CA GLU A 285 6.88 0.90 -3.28
C GLU A 285 7.06 2.43 -3.37
N GLY A 286 6.05 3.23 -3.04
CA GLY A 286 6.16 4.70 -3.06
C GLY A 286 4.85 5.44 -3.28
N GLU A 287 4.96 6.74 -3.60
CA GLU A 287 3.82 7.56 -4.00
C GLU A 287 3.35 7.14 -5.39
N VAL A 288 2.07 6.80 -5.48
CA VAL A 288 1.40 6.32 -6.68
C VAL A 288 0.65 7.50 -7.28
N THR A 289 1.06 7.93 -8.48
CA THR A 289 0.24 8.85 -9.27
C THR A 289 -0.70 8.03 -10.16
N PRO A 290 -2.02 8.10 -9.97
CA PRO A 290 -2.96 7.34 -10.77
C PRO A 290 -3.02 7.85 -12.23
N PRO A 291 -3.65 7.09 -13.13
CA PRO A 291 -3.89 7.54 -14.51
C PRO A 291 -4.69 8.85 -14.53
N SER A 292 -4.54 9.61 -15.63
CA SER A 292 -5.26 10.86 -15.84
C SER A 292 -6.76 10.61 -16.00
N VAL A 293 -7.50 10.68 -14.89
CA VAL A 293 -8.96 10.60 -14.82
C VAL A 293 -9.60 11.97 -14.63
N SER A 294 -10.93 12.05 -14.78
CA SER A 294 -11.66 13.27 -14.40
C SER A 294 -11.40 13.67 -12.94
N ALA A 295 -11.49 14.97 -12.64
CA ALA A 295 -11.25 15.47 -11.29
C ALA A 295 -12.22 14.87 -10.25
N GLU A 296 -13.44 14.49 -10.67
CA GLU A 296 -14.40 13.79 -9.82
C GLU A 296 -13.97 12.34 -9.52
N CYS A 297 -13.23 11.71 -10.43
CA CYS A 297 -12.77 10.32 -10.31
C CYS A 297 -11.44 10.18 -9.58
N GLN A 298 -10.60 11.20 -9.62
CA GLN A 298 -9.28 11.20 -9.01
C GLN A 298 -9.32 10.76 -7.54
N ALA A 299 -10.17 11.38 -6.72
CA ALA A 299 -10.29 11.06 -5.30
C ALA A 299 -10.76 9.61 -5.04
N THR A 300 -11.63 9.08 -5.90
CA THR A 300 -12.13 7.70 -5.83
C THR A 300 -11.02 6.70 -6.16
N VAL A 301 -10.25 6.97 -7.21
CA VAL A 301 -9.14 6.14 -7.65
C VAL A 301 -8.02 6.13 -6.60
N ASP A 302 -7.62 7.32 -6.14
CA ASP A 302 -6.60 7.48 -5.09
C ASP A 302 -7.00 6.71 -3.83
N ALA A 303 -8.25 6.86 -3.40
CA ALA A 303 -8.70 6.21 -2.18
C ALA A 303 -8.76 4.68 -2.30
N LYS A 304 -9.22 4.14 -3.45
CA LYS A 304 -9.22 2.69 -3.70
C LYS A 304 -7.80 2.13 -3.82
N ALA A 305 -6.91 2.82 -4.52
CA ALA A 305 -5.49 2.45 -4.60
C ALA A 305 -4.87 2.39 -3.20
N ASN A 306 -5.08 3.43 -2.39
CA ASN A 306 -4.60 3.53 -1.02
C ASN A 306 -5.18 2.46 -0.08
N ALA A 307 -6.43 2.03 -0.28
CA ALA A 307 -7.01 0.93 0.50
C ALA A 307 -6.36 -0.43 0.20
N SER A 308 -5.88 -0.62 -1.02
CA SER A 308 -5.21 -1.86 -1.45
C SER A 308 -3.76 -1.98 -1.01
N VAL A 309 -3.18 -0.93 -0.42
CA VAL A 309 -1.77 -0.90 -0.02
C VAL A 309 -1.44 -2.02 0.97
N GLU A 310 -0.38 -2.77 0.71
CA GLU A 310 0.18 -3.79 1.61
C GLU A 310 1.48 -3.26 2.21
N CYS A 311 1.54 -3.13 3.54
CA CYS A 311 2.74 -2.67 4.23
C CYS A 311 3.48 -3.86 4.86
N LYS A 312 4.74 -4.06 4.45
CA LYS A 312 5.61 -5.07 5.04
C LYS A 312 6.07 -4.63 6.44
N PRO A 313 6.03 -5.51 7.46
CA PRO A 313 6.49 -5.18 8.80
C PRO A 313 7.96 -4.73 8.81
N PRO A 314 8.30 -3.71 9.61
CA PRO A 314 9.66 -3.22 9.75
C PRO A 314 10.56 -4.21 10.48
N ALA A 315 11.86 -4.13 10.23
CA ALA A 315 12.87 -4.76 11.08
C ALA A 315 13.08 -3.90 12.33
N LEU A 316 12.84 -4.48 13.50
CA LEU A 316 13.13 -3.89 14.80
C LEU A 316 14.38 -4.53 15.38
N GLU A 317 15.40 -3.73 15.68
CA GLU A 317 16.57 -4.18 16.45
C GLU A 317 16.41 -3.68 17.89
N VAL A 318 16.43 -4.61 18.84
CA VAL A 318 16.19 -4.35 20.25
C VAL A 318 17.45 -4.70 21.01
N THR A 319 18.06 -3.71 21.64
CA THR A 319 19.25 -3.87 22.47
C THR A 319 18.93 -3.43 23.89
N TRP A 320 19.47 -4.13 24.89
CA TRP A 320 19.22 -3.78 26.28
C TRP A 320 20.38 -4.08 27.22
N GLN A 321 20.36 -3.42 28.37
CA GLN A 321 21.25 -3.64 29.50
C GLN A 321 20.43 -4.08 30.71
N TRP A 322 20.84 -5.14 31.39
CA TRP A 322 20.10 -5.66 32.53
C TRP A 322 20.24 -4.75 33.75
N SER A 323 19.17 -4.64 34.54
CA SER A 323 19.27 -4.05 35.87
C SER A 323 20.14 -4.95 36.77
N PRO A 324 20.82 -4.40 37.80
CA PRO A 324 21.60 -5.21 38.75
C PRO A 324 20.78 -6.29 39.46
N ALA A 325 19.45 -6.12 39.52
CA ALA A 325 18.54 -7.09 40.10
C ALA A 325 18.32 -8.30 39.19
N LEU A 326 18.21 -8.11 37.86
CA LEU A 326 18.04 -9.20 36.92
C LEU A 326 19.34 -9.80 36.39
N GLU A 327 20.49 -9.14 36.55
CA GLU A 327 21.77 -9.64 36.06
C GLU A 327 22.11 -11.04 36.61
N VAL A 328 21.60 -11.37 37.80
CA VAL A 328 21.83 -12.65 38.48
C VAL A 328 20.66 -13.64 38.41
N ASP A 329 19.50 -13.24 37.86
CA ASP A 329 18.29 -14.08 37.76
C ASP A 329 18.06 -14.56 36.32
N PHE A 330 18.58 -15.74 36.01
CA PHE A 330 18.50 -16.34 34.67
C PHE A 330 17.07 -16.72 34.25
N VAL A 331 16.15 -16.96 35.20
CA VAL A 331 14.76 -17.30 34.88
C VAL A 331 14.02 -16.04 34.45
N ALA A 332 14.14 -14.96 35.22
CA ALA A 332 13.57 -13.66 34.87
C ALA A 332 14.13 -13.13 33.55
N GLN A 333 15.43 -13.36 33.27
CA GLN A 333 16.04 -13.03 31.97
C GLN A 333 15.41 -13.81 30.81
N ALA A 334 15.10 -15.10 31.00
CA ALA A 334 14.48 -15.92 29.97
C ALA A 334 13.03 -15.48 29.69
N GLU A 335 12.27 -15.17 30.74
CA GLU A 335 10.90 -14.63 30.62
C GLU A 335 10.89 -13.28 29.91
N PHE A 336 11.80 -12.36 30.27
CA PHE A 336 11.92 -11.07 29.60
C PHE A 336 12.30 -11.22 28.12
N LYS A 337 13.24 -12.12 27.79
CA LYS A 337 13.60 -12.42 26.39
C LYS A 337 12.43 -13.00 25.60
N ALA A 338 11.63 -13.89 26.19
CA ALA A 338 10.44 -14.41 25.54
C ALA A 338 9.39 -13.31 25.31
N TRP A 339 9.17 -12.48 26.33
CA TRP A 339 8.26 -11.35 26.26
C TRP A 339 8.68 -10.33 25.20
N ILE A 340 9.96 -9.92 25.15
CA ILE A 340 10.42 -8.90 24.19
C ILE A 340 10.34 -9.38 22.74
N GLN A 341 10.48 -10.69 22.47
CA GLN A 341 10.29 -11.24 21.12
C GLN A 341 8.82 -11.20 20.69
N GLY A 342 7.90 -11.51 21.60
CA GLY A 342 6.46 -11.33 21.39
C GLY A 342 6.12 -9.86 21.16
N PHE A 343 6.60 -8.99 22.05
CA PHE A 343 6.41 -7.53 21.96
C PHE A 343 6.94 -6.97 20.63
N LYS A 344 8.12 -7.39 20.19
CA LYS A 344 8.71 -7.02 18.90
C LYS A 344 7.81 -7.41 17.73
N THR A 345 7.23 -8.61 17.76
CA THR A 345 6.34 -9.10 16.70
C THR A 345 5.08 -8.25 16.59
N HIS A 346 4.40 -8.04 17.72
CA HIS A 346 3.19 -7.20 17.78
C HIS A 346 3.47 -5.75 17.38
N THR A 347 4.58 -5.18 17.88
CA THR A 347 5.01 -3.81 17.56
C THR A 347 5.30 -3.64 16.06
N ALA A 348 5.95 -4.61 15.41
CA ALA A 348 6.23 -4.53 13.98
C ALA A 348 4.94 -4.54 13.15
N VAL A 349 3.97 -5.40 13.50
CA VAL A 349 2.66 -5.43 12.84
C VAL A 349 1.91 -4.11 13.06
N MET A 350 1.93 -3.57 14.27
CA MET A 350 1.30 -2.28 14.57
C MET A 350 1.96 -1.11 13.82
N LEU A 351 3.28 -1.11 13.60
CA LEU A 351 3.95 -0.04 12.86
C LEU A 351 3.52 -0.04 11.39
N ALA A 352 3.48 -1.22 10.75
CA ALA A 352 2.97 -1.35 9.38
C ALA A 352 1.47 -0.99 9.30
N GLY A 353 0.68 -1.43 10.28
CA GLY A 353 -0.73 -1.06 10.41
C GLY A 353 -0.93 0.45 10.58
N LYS A 354 -0.08 1.13 11.34
CA LYS A 354 -0.11 2.59 11.52
C LYS A 354 0.20 3.31 10.22
N THR A 355 1.23 2.90 9.48
CA THR A 355 1.56 3.54 8.19
C THR A 355 0.40 3.41 7.21
N LYS A 356 -0.22 2.21 7.12
CA LYS A 356 -1.43 2.03 6.31
C LYS A 356 -2.60 2.85 6.85
N ALA A 357 -2.70 3.00 8.17
CA ALA A 357 -3.74 3.81 8.81
C ALA A 357 -3.65 5.30 8.43
N ASP A 358 -2.44 5.87 8.46
CA ASP A 358 -2.21 7.27 8.11
C ASP A 358 -2.60 7.55 6.64
N ILE A 359 -2.22 6.66 5.72
CA ILE A 359 -2.59 6.71 4.29
C ILE A 359 -4.12 6.68 4.11
N LEU A 360 -4.80 5.80 4.85
CA LEU A 360 -6.25 5.69 4.78
C LEU A 360 -6.99 6.89 5.39
N ILE A 361 -6.48 7.47 6.47
CA ILE A 361 -7.08 8.67 7.10
C ILE A 361 -7.08 9.83 6.11
N GLU A 362 -5.98 10.04 5.38
CA GLU A 362 -5.90 11.06 4.35
C GLU A 362 -6.90 10.80 3.22
N SER A 363 -6.96 9.56 2.74
CA SER A 363 -7.90 9.14 1.68
C SER A 363 -9.36 9.32 2.09
N LEU A 364 -9.71 8.97 3.33
CA LEU A 364 -11.05 9.18 3.89
C LEU A 364 -11.41 10.66 4.02
N GLY A 365 -10.43 11.51 4.35
CA GLY A 365 -10.60 12.96 4.37
C GLY A 365 -10.91 13.53 2.99
N LEU A 366 -10.22 13.05 1.95
CA LEU A 366 -10.47 13.45 0.56
C LEU A 366 -11.86 13.00 0.08
N LEU A 367 -12.27 11.76 0.38
CA LEU A 367 -13.61 11.26 0.06
C LEU A 367 -14.71 12.02 0.80
N GLY A 368 -14.52 12.28 2.10
CA GLY A 368 -15.51 12.97 2.94
C GLY A 368 -15.69 14.45 2.60
N GLY A 369 -14.67 15.10 2.03
CA GLY A 369 -14.72 16.49 1.59
C GLY A 369 -14.93 16.62 0.08
N ALA A 370 -13.83 16.53 -0.67
CA ALA A 370 -13.80 16.80 -2.11
C ALA A 370 -14.68 15.84 -2.92
N GLY A 371 -14.74 14.56 -2.53
CA GLY A 371 -15.61 13.58 -3.20
C GLY A 371 -17.11 13.87 -2.99
N ALA A 372 -17.50 14.25 -1.77
CA ALA A 372 -18.88 14.66 -1.48
C ALA A 372 -19.28 15.93 -2.25
N ASP A 373 -18.39 16.93 -2.29
CA ASP A 373 -18.61 18.16 -3.04
C ASP A 373 -18.70 17.89 -4.55
N ALA A 374 -17.92 16.95 -5.09
CA ALA A 374 -17.98 16.53 -6.49
C ALA A 374 -19.32 15.86 -6.84
N VAL A 375 -19.85 14.99 -5.98
CA VAL A 375 -21.18 14.37 -6.19
C VAL A 375 -22.30 15.40 -6.16
N VAL A 376 -22.19 16.41 -5.29
CA VAL A 376 -23.15 17.52 -5.26
C VAL A 376 -23.01 18.40 -6.50
N ALA A 377 -21.79 18.69 -6.95
CA ALA A 377 -21.54 19.47 -8.17
C ALA A 377 -21.99 18.73 -9.44
N ALA A 378 -21.99 17.40 -9.43
CA ALA A 378 -22.48 16.59 -10.54
C ALA A 378 -23.96 16.86 -10.88
N THR A 379 -24.75 17.46 -9.98
CA THR A 379 -26.12 17.90 -10.31
C THR A 379 -26.16 18.93 -11.43
N ASP A 380 -25.08 19.71 -11.58
CA ASP A 380 -24.96 20.71 -12.64
C ASP A 380 -24.47 20.10 -13.96
N ILE A 381 -23.85 18.92 -13.92
CA ILE A 381 -23.24 18.21 -15.06
C ILE A 381 -24.26 17.32 -15.77
N VAL A 382 -25.23 16.75 -15.06
CA VAL A 382 -26.32 15.98 -15.70
C VAL A 382 -27.22 16.94 -16.47
N GLY A 383 -26.83 17.23 -17.71
CA GLY A 383 -27.49 18.18 -18.59
C GLY A 383 -28.95 17.80 -18.84
N SER A 384 -29.74 18.79 -19.25
CA SER A 384 -31.19 18.72 -19.52
C SER A 384 -31.70 17.61 -20.47
N ALA A 385 -30.82 16.73 -20.97
CA ALA A 385 -31.14 15.61 -21.85
C ALA A 385 -31.26 14.25 -21.12
N ASP A 386 -30.61 14.03 -19.97
CA ASP A 386 -30.73 12.79 -19.18
C ASP A 386 -31.55 13.00 -17.90
N ILE A 387 -32.86 13.09 -18.09
CA ILE A 387 -33.83 13.32 -17.01
C ILE A 387 -33.82 12.17 -15.99
N VAL A 388 -33.53 10.94 -16.43
CA VAL A 388 -33.49 9.76 -15.55
C VAL A 388 -32.25 9.81 -14.65
N GLY A 389 -31.09 10.11 -15.22
CA GLY A 389 -29.86 10.35 -14.46
C GLY A 389 -30.03 11.49 -13.45
N THR A 390 -30.59 12.63 -13.87
CA THR A 390 -30.82 13.76 -12.96
C THR A 390 -31.77 13.38 -11.83
N PHE A 391 -32.85 12.65 -12.13
CA PHE A 391 -33.77 12.19 -11.11
C PHE A 391 -33.08 11.24 -10.12
N LYS A 392 -32.37 10.21 -10.58
CA LYS A 392 -31.70 9.25 -9.69
C LYS A 392 -30.60 9.90 -8.85
N LEU A 393 -29.83 10.81 -9.42
CA LEU A 393 -28.84 11.57 -8.66
C LEU A 393 -29.51 12.40 -7.57
N THR A 394 -30.53 13.18 -7.90
CA THR A 394 -31.17 14.09 -6.94
C THR A 394 -32.03 13.39 -5.90
N SER A 395 -32.69 12.29 -6.26
CA SER A 395 -33.64 11.58 -5.38
C SER A 395 -33.04 10.39 -4.65
N CYS A 396 -32.02 9.74 -5.22
CA CYS A 396 -31.37 8.57 -4.62
C CYS A 396 -29.94 8.92 -4.16
N GLY A 397 -29.14 9.60 -4.98
CA GLY A 397 -27.72 9.87 -4.71
C GLY A 397 -27.47 10.93 -3.64
N ILE A 398 -27.92 12.17 -3.86
CA ILE A 398 -27.66 13.31 -2.95
C ILE A 398 -28.10 13.01 -1.50
N PRO A 399 -29.26 12.40 -1.24
CA PRO A 399 -29.65 12.06 0.13
C PRO A 399 -28.68 11.12 0.85
N GLN A 400 -27.89 10.32 0.12
CA GLN A 400 -26.91 9.40 0.67
C GLN A 400 -25.53 10.04 0.92
N VAL A 401 -25.27 11.23 0.38
CA VAL A 401 -23.97 11.92 0.56
C VAL A 401 -23.67 12.19 2.04
N PRO A 402 -24.59 12.72 2.87
CA PRO A 402 -24.32 12.93 4.29
C PRO A 402 -23.99 11.63 5.04
N ASP A 403 -24.65 10.53 4.68
CA ASP A 403 -24.40 9.22 5.28
C ASP A 403 -23.03 8.67 4.86
N ALA A 404 -22.67 8.81 3.58
CA ALA A 404 -21.34 8.46 3.06
C ALA A 404 -20.23 9.25 3.77
N VAL A 405 -20.42 10.56 3.95
CA VAL A 405 -19.50 11.43 4.70
C VAL A 405 -19.41 11.00 6.17
N SER A 406 -20.54 10.65 6.80
CA SER A 406 -20.54 10.15 8.18
C SER A 406 -19.75 8.86 8.30
N ILE A 407 -19.97 7.89 7.40
CA ILE A 407 -19.25 6.62 7.40
C ILE A 407 -17.74 6.84 7.26
N ALA A 408 -17.33 7.70 6.32
CA ALA A 408 -15.92 8.00 6.10
C ALA A 408 -15.27 8.65 7.33
N ASN A 409 -15.95 9.63 7.94
CA ASN A 409 -15.47 10.32 9.14
C ASN A 409 -15.41 9.38 10.36
N ASP A 410 -16.42 8.54 10.55
CA ASP A 410 -16.44 7.57 11.65
C ASP A 410 -15.32 6.53 11.50
N ALA A 411 -15.06 6.07 10.28
CA ALA A 411 -13.95 5.17 9.97
C ALA A 411 -12.60 5.85 10.23
N ALA A 412 -12.42 7.09 9.79
CA ALA A 412 -11.20 7.87 10.01
C ALA A 412 -10.97 8.13 11.52
N ALA A 413 -12.00 8.53 12.25
CA ALA A 413 -11.92 8.76 13.69
C ALA A 413 -11.59 7.48 14.47
N GLY A 414 -12.23 6.36 14.13
CA GLY A 414 -11.95 5.06 14.74
C GLY A 414 -10.53 4.59 14.48
N LEU A 415 -10.01 4.81 13.27
CA LEU A 415 -8.65 4.48 12.88
C LEU A 415 -7.62 5.39 13.57
N GLN A 416 -7.88 6.71 13.63
CA GLN A 416 -7.03 7.69 14.31
C GLN A 416 -6.94 7.41 15.82
N ALA A 417 -8.02 6.95 16.45
CA ALA A 417 -8.01 6.55 17.85
C ALA A 417 -7.05 5.36 18.09
N GLN A 418 -7.07 4.34 17.22
CA GLN A 418 -6.15 3.19 17.35
C GLN A 418 -4.70 3.58 17.02
N ALA A 419 -4.48 4.43 16.02
CA ALA A 419 -3.16 4.93 15.68
C ALA A 419 -2.54 5.74 16.85
N SER A 420 -3.37 6.55 17.52
CA SER A 420 -2.95 7.35 18.69
C SER A 420 -2.63 6.45 19.89
N ALA A 421 -3.47 5.46 20.18
CA ALA A 421 -3.20 4.47 21.23
C ALA A 421 -1.91 3.67 20.95
N SER A 422 -1.65 3.36 19.68
CA SER A 422 -0.40 2.71 19.25
C SER A 422 0.82 3.60 19.49
N LEU A 423 0.70 4.91 19.21
CA LEU A 423 1.77 5.89 19.46
C LEU A 423 2.14 5.98 20.94
N GLU A 424 1.15 5.94 21.84
CA GLU A 424 1.40 5.92 23.29
C GLU A 424 2.22 4.70 23.69
N VAL A 425 1.87 3.52 23.18
CA VAL A 425 2.62 2.28 23.39
C VAL A 425 4.05 2.36 22.82
N PHE A 426 4.21 2.91 21.62
CA PHE A 426 5.54 3.11 21.01
C PHE A 426 6.41 4.07 21.82
N SER A 427 5.83 5.17 22.30
CA SER A 427 6.53 6.15 23.13
C SER A 427 6.98 5.54 24.46
N ALA A 428 6.15 4.68 25.07
CA ALA A 428 6.50 3.95 26.27
C ALA A 428 7.64 2.95 26.07
N ALA A 429 7.73 2.35 24.88
CA ALA A 429 8.81 1.46 24.50
C ALA A 429 10.10 2.19 24.06
N GLY A 430 10.11 3.52 24.04
CA GLY A 430 11.25 4.33 23.60
C GLY A 430 11.39 4.43 22.08
N ILE A 431 10.37 4.03 21.31
CA ILE A 431 10.33 4.16 19.85
C ILE A 431 9.84 5.57 19.52
N SER A 432 10.74 6.42 19.01
CA SER A 432 10.39 7.76 18.53
C SER A 432 10.09 7.69 17.04
N LEU A 433 8.82 7.80 16.67
CA LEU A 433 8.34 7.86 15.27
C LEU A 433 8.49 9.27 14.68
#